data_AF-A0A821RKD0-F1
#
_entry.id   AF-A0A821RKD0-F1
#
_cell.length_a   1.000
_cell.length_b   1.000
_cell.length_c   1.000
_cell.angle_alpha   90.00
_cell.angle_beta   90.00
_cell.angle_gamma   90.00
#
_symmetry.space_group_name_H-M   'P 1'
#
loop_
_entity.id
_entity.type
_entity.pdbx_description
1 polymer ?
#
loop_
_entity_poly.entity_id
_entity_poly.type
_entity_poly.pdbx_seq_one_letter_code
_entity_poly.pdbx_strand_id
1 'polypeptide(L)'
;YGDICEEEVVLQPVETPKNVIPQFGELSITTSSTALASLTDAIISLYTYPYECTEQLSSRLLGIQALWNVLQVFHCKDLPEVSVLKTKLESDLNTLKGRQYSNGGFGYWTNRNDSYADPYMSVHVAHCLAVLVNKK
;
A
#
# COMPACT_ATOMS: atom_id res chain seq x y z
N TYR A 1 -12.34 9.10 -8.48
CA TYR A 1 -12.52 9.52 -7.08
C TYR A 1 -12.96 10.98 -7.07
N GLY A 2 -14.08 11.28 -6.43
CA GLY A 2 -14.62 12.63 -6.27
C GLY A 2 -15.36 12.71 -4.93
N ASP A 3 -15.34 13.89 -4.31
CA ASP A 3 -16.07 14.19 -3.08
C ASP A 3 -17.19 15.18 -3.42
N ILE A 4 -18.37 14.98 -2.85
CA ILE A 4 -19.54 15.82 -3.08
C ILE A 4 -20.02 16.32 -1.73
N CYS A 5 -19.76 17.60 -1.46
CA CYS A 5 -19.93 18.21 -0.14
C CYS A 5 -21.37 18.67 0.18
N GLU A 6 -22.37 18.37 -0.64
CA GLU A 6 -23.69 18.99 -0.50
C GLU A 6 -24.85 17.97 -0.50
N GLU A 7 -25.88 18.26 0.31
CA GLU A 7 -27.11 17.47 0.48
C GLU A 7 -28.04 17.49 -0.75
N GLU A 8 -27.57 17.99 -1.89
CA GLU A 8 -28.36 18.14 -3.10
C GLU A 8 -28.24 16.94 -4.05
N VAL A 9 -29.31 16.71 -4.82
CA VAL A 9 -29.34 15.65 -5.84
C VAL A 9 -28.40 16.03 -6.98
N VAL A 10 -27.32 15.26 -7.15
CA VAL A 10 -26.32 15.48 -8.20
C VAL A 10 -26.59 14.59 -9.42
N LEU A 11 -26.63 15.22 -10.60
CA LEU A 11 -26.65 14.53 -11.89
C LEU A 11 -25.22 14.48 -12.45
N GLN A 12 -24.63 13.28 -12.49
CA GLN A 12 -23.32 13.03 -13.10
C GLN A 12 -23.51 12.31 -14.45
N PRO A 13 -23.54 13.02 -15.59
CA PRO A 13 -23.60 12.38 -16.90
C PRO A 13 -22.31 11.59 -17.17
N VAL A 14 -22.44 10.36 -17.65
CA VAL A 14 -21.32 9.49 -18.03
C VAL A 14 -21.33 9.32 -19.54
N GLU A 15 -20.29 9.82 -20.22
CA GLU A 15 -20.08 9.64 -21.65
C GLU A 15 -19.14 8.45 -21.90
N THR A 16 -19.49 7.58 -22.84
CA THR A 16 -18.63 6.46 -23.22
C THR A 16 -17.44 6.96 -24.05
N PRO A 17 -16.22 6.39 -23.86
CA PRO A 17 -15.06 6.75 -24.67
C PRO A 17 -15.31 6.49 -26.17
N LYS A 18 -14.84 7.36 -27.06
CA LYS A 18 -14.99 7.16 -28.51
C LYS A 18 -14.18 5.94 -28.97
N ASN A 19 -14.72 5.18 -29.93
CA ASN A 19 -14.10 3.97 -30.52
C ASN A 19 -13.95 2.78 -29.56
N VAL A 20 -14.88 2.59 -28.61
CA VAL A 20 -14.94 1.36 -27.78
C VAL A 20 -15.35 0.13 -28.59
N ILE A 21 -14.70 -1.00 -28.29
CA ILE A 21 -15.11 -2.31 -28.79
C ILE A 21 -16.39 -2.73 -28.05
N PRO A 22 -17.51 -3.03 -28.73
CA PRO A 22 -18.81 -3.23 -28.08
C PRO A 22 -18.85 -4.33 -27.00
N GLN A 23 -17.94 -5.31 -27.07
CA GLN A 23 -17.87 -6.40 -26.09
C GLN A 23 -17.02 -6.07 -24.85
N PHE A 24 -16.36 -4.91 -24.79
CA PHE A 24 -15.45 -4.54 -23.71
C PHE A 24 -15.85 -3.21 -23.06
N GLY A 25 -16.15 -3.24 -21.77
CA GLY A 25 -16.45 -2.07 -20.95
C GLY A 25 -17.26 -2.44 -19.70
N GLU A 26 -17.03 -1.74 -18.60
CA GLU A 26 -17.79 -1.89 -17.36
C GLU A 26 -17.93 -0.51 -16.68
N LEU A 27 -19.11 -0.23 -16.14
CA LEU A 27 -19.34 0.88 -15.21
C LEU A 27 -19.78 0.28 -13.87
N SER A 28 -18.94 0.45 -12.85
CA SER A 28 -19.24 0.02 -11.48
C SER A 28 -19.44 1.25 -10.59
N ILE A 29 -20.55 1.28 -9.86
CA ILE A 29 -20.89 2.35 -8.92
C ILE A 29 -20.93 1.74 -7.52
N THR A 30 -20.11 2.28 -6.62
CA THR A 30 -20.06 1.87 -5.21
C THR A 30 -20.29 3.09 -4.33
N THR A 31 -21.14 2.97 -3.31
CA THR A 31 -21.38 4.01 -2.31
C THR A 31 -20.81 3.57 -0.97
N SER A 32 -20.27 4.51 -0.20
CA SER A 32 -19.79 4.26 1.15
C SER A 32 -20.11 5.44 2.04
N SER A 33 -20.36 5.18 3.32
CA SER A 33 -20.53 6.20 4.35
C SER A 33 -19.21 6.79 4.83
N THR A 34 -18.07 6.29 4.35
CA THR A 34 -16.73 6.77 4.72
C THR A 34 -15.80 6.84 3.53
N ALA A 35 -14.86 7.79 3.56
CA ALA A 35 -13.80 7.87 2.56
C ALA A 35 -12.88 6.63 2.58
N LEU A 36 -12.88 5.81 3.63
CA LEU A 36 -11.99 4.65 3.77
C LEU A 36 -12.18 3.61 2.67
N ALA A 37 -13.39 3.49 2.11
CA ALA A 37 -13.65 2.59 0.98
C ALA A 37 -12.75 2.91 -0.24
N SER A 38 -12.40 4.19 -0.44
CA SER A 38 -11.48 4.62 -1.49
C SER A 38 -10.04 4.18 -1.28
N LEU A 39 -9.68 3.79 -0.06
CA LEU A 39 -8.32 3.43 0.31
C LEU A 39 -8.04 1.92 0.16
N THR A 40 -9.08 1.10 0.01
CA THR A 40 -8.97 -0.34 -0.23
C THR A 40 -8.12 -0.61 -1.47
N ASP A 41 -8.44 0.02 -2.60
CA ASP A 41 -7.71 -0.13 -3.85
C ASP A 41 -6.25 0.29 -3.70
N ALA A 42 -5.99 1.39 -2.98
CA ALA A 42 -4.63 1.87 -2.74
C ALA A 42 -3.84 0.87 -1.90
N ILE A 43 -4.45 0.23 -0.91
CA ILE A 43 -3.79 -0.77 -0.08
C ILE A 43 -3.57 -2.07 -0.84
N ILE A 44 -4.52 -2.50 -1.67
CA ILE A 44 -4.33 -3.65 -2.58
C ILE A 44 -3.20 -3.35 -3.57
N SER A 45 -3.16 -2.15 -4.14
CA SER A 45 -2.08 -1.71 -5.03
C SER A 45 -0.73 -1.72 -4.32
N LEU A 46 -0.66 -1.23 -3.08
CA LEU A 46 0.55 -1.25 -2.27
C LEU A 46 0.98 -2.69 -1.94
N TYR A 47 0.04 -3.57 -1.59
CA TYR A 47 0.29 -4.99 -1.30
C TYR A 47 0.84 -5.73 -2.52
N THR A 48 0.22 -5.53 -3.68
CA THR A 48 0.56 -6.20 -4.95
C THR A 48 1.72 -5.54 -5.71
N TYR A 49 2.29 -4.45 -5.19
CA TYR A 49 3.37 -3.74 -5.86
C TYR A 49 4.58 -4.66 -6.09
N PRO A 50 5.04 -4.83 -7.36
CA PRO A 50 5.98 -5.89 -7.71
C PRO A 50 7.44 -5.53 -7.44
N TYR A 51 7.73 -4.24 -7.20
CA TYR A 51 9.08 -3.78 -7.00
C TYR A 51 9.44 -3.82 -5.53
N GLU A 52 10.67 -4.22 -5.26
CA GLU A 52 11.13 -4.54 -3.92
C GLU A 52 12.38 -3.74 -3.55
N CYS A 53 12.55 -2.47 -3.97
CA CYS A 53 13.60 -1.66 -3.36
C CYS A 53 13.28 -1.42 -1.87
N THR A 54 14.30 -1.05 -1.09
CA THR A 54 14.20 -0.87 0.36
C THR A 54 13.08 0.11 0.72
N GLU A 55 12.95 1.19 -0.05
CA GLU A 55 11.86 2.15 0.07
C GLU A 55 10.49 1.47 -0.05
N GLN A 56 10.26 0.70 -1.11
CA GLN A 56 8.99 0.06 -1.43
C GLN A 56 8.61 -0.96 -0.35
N LEU A 57 9.57 -1.77 0.10
CA LEU A 57 9.35 -2.73 1.18
C LEU A 57 8.93 -2.02 2.48
N SER A 58 9.67 -0.98 2.86
CA SER A 58 9.39 -0.22 4.08
C SER A 58 8.06 0.56 4.00
N SER A 59 7.73 1.13 2.84
CA SER A 59 6.46 1.81 2.57
C SER A 59 5.28 0.84 2.59
N ARG A 60 5.43 -0.36 2.02
CA ARG A 60 4.41 -1.41 2.07
C ARG A 60 4.13 -1.85 3.50
N LEU A 61 5.19 -2.12 4.27
CA LEU A 61 5.07 -2.46 5.68
C LEU A 61 4.37 -1.36 6.48
N LEU A 62 4.77 -0.10 6.31
CA LEU A 62 4.15 1.05 6.98
C LEU A 62 2.66 1.20 6.64
N GLY A 63 2.32 1.23 5.35
CA GLY A 63 0.95 1.48 4.89
C GLY A 63 -0.01 0.36 5.31
N ILE A 64 0.40 -0.90 5.08
CA ILE A 64 -0.41 -2.06 5.47
C ILE A 64 -0.54 -2.11 6.99
N GLN A 65 0.55 -1.97 7.74
CA GLN A 65 0.50 -1.98 9.20
C GLN A 65 -0.46 -0.91 9.72
N ALA A 66 -0.45 0.31 9.16
CA ALA A 66 -1.30 1.41 9.61
C ALA A 66 -2.80 1.10 9.42
N LEU A 67 -3.19 0.55 8.26
CA LEU A 67 -4.58 0.55 7.80
C LEU A 67 -5.26 -0.83 7.84
N TRP A 68 -4.50 -1.92 7.97
CA TRP A 68 -5.04 -3.28 7.86
C TRP A 68 -6.20 -3.59 8.80
N ASN A 69 -6.04 -3.30 10.09
CA ASN A 69 -7.09 -3.59 11.09
C ASN A 69 -8.38 -2.83 10.79
N VAL A 70 -8.27 -1.61 10.26
CA VAL A 70 -9.43 -0.80 9.91
C VAL A 70 -10.14 -1.44 8.72
N LEU A 71 -9.41 -1.77 7.65
CA LEU A 71 -9.99 -2.38 6.45
C LEU A 71 -10.62 -3.77 6.70
N GLN A 72 -10.06 -4.55 7.63
CA GLN A 72 -10.64 -5.82 8.07
C GLN A 72 -12.01 -5.65 8.74
N VAL A 73 -12.18 -4.61 9.57
CA VAL A 73 -13.46 -4.31 10.25
C VAL A 73 -14.55 -3.93 9.25
N PHE A 74 -14.19 -3.28 8.14
CA PHE A 74 -15.14 -2.90 7.09
C PHE A 74 -15.39 -4.02 6.06
N HIS A 75 -14.83 -5.22 6.27
CA HIS A 75 -14.99 -6.39 5.41
C HIS A 75 -14.77 -6.06 3.93
N CYS A 76 -13.75 -5.26 3.62
CA CYS A 76 -13.50 -4.83 2.26
C CYS A 76 -13.21 -6.03 1.36
N LYS A 77 -13.86 -6.04 0.19
CA LYS A 77 -13.71 -7.08 -0.83
C LYS A 77 -12.25 -7.12 -1.33
N ASP A 78 -11.81 -8.29 -1.75
CA ASP A 78 -10.52 -8.51 -2.42
C ASP A 78 -9.25 -8.32 -1.54
N LEU A 79 -9.43 -8.15 -0.23
CA LEU A 79 -8.31 -8.22 0.72
C LEU A 79 -7.81 -9.66 0.88
N PRO A 80 -6.47 -9.88 0.94
CA PRO A 80 -5.93 -11.20 1.21
C PRO A 80 -6.30 -11.67 2.63
N GLU A 81 -6.30 -12.99 2.83
CA GLU A 81 -6.43 -13.58 4.16
C GLU A 81 -5.33 -13.09 5.10
N VAL A 82 -5.66 -12.91 6.39
CA VAL A 82 -4.74 -12.35 7.40
C VAL A 82 -3.46 -13.19 7.52
N SER A 83 -3.56 -14.52 7.39
CA SER A 83 -2.41 -15.43 7.44
C SER A 83 -1.46 -15.24 6.24
N VAL A 84 -2.01 -15.07 5.05
CA VAL A 84 -1.26 -14.83 3.81
C VAL A 84 -0.54 -13.48 3.89
N LEU A 85 -1.24 -12.46 4.36
CA LEU A 85 -0.66 -11.13 4.56
C LEU A 85 0.52 -11.19 5.53
N LYS A 86 0.33 -11.78 6.73
CA LYS A 86 1.40 -11.88 7.74
C LYS A 86 2.65 -12.54 7.18
N THR A 87 2.47 -13.63 6.43
CA THR A 87 3.56 -14.33 5.76
C THR A 87 4.33 -13.42 4.80
N LYS A 88 3.62 -12.61 3.99
CA LYS A 88 4.27 -11.64 3.08
C LYS A 88 5.00 -10.53 3.83
N LEU A 89 4.39 -9.95 4.88
CA LEU A 89 5.03 -8.90 5.67
C LEU A 89 6.27 -9.41 6.42
N GLU A 90 6.24 -10.64 6.93
CA GLU A 90 7.41 -11.29 7.54
C GLU A 90 8.53 -11.50 6.51
N SER A 91 8.18 -11.92 5.29
CA SER A 91 9.14 -12.03 4.17
C SER A 91 9.77 -10.68 3.80
N ASP A 92 8.97 -9.62 3.73
CA ASP A 92 9.46 -8.26 3.47
C ASP A 92 10.39 -7.77 4.57
N LEU A 93 10.02 -8.00 5.83
CA LEU A 93 10.84 -7.63 6.98
C LEU A 93 12.17 -8.39 6.99
N ASN A 94 12.16 -9.68 6.67
CA ASN A 94 13.39 -10.47 6.55
C ASN A 94 14.28 -9.97 5.41
N THR A 95 13.68 -9.56 4.29
CA THR A 95 14.41 -8.96 3.17
C THR A 95 15.05 -7.64 3.57
N LEU A 96 14.33 -6.76 4.27
CA LEU A 96 14.87 -5.52 4.81
C LEU A 96 16.03 -5.77 5.77
N LYS A 97 15.88 -6.70 6.72
CA LYS A 97 16.97 -7.09 7.64
C LYS A 97 18.22 -7.54 6.88
N GLY A 98 18.04 -8.33 5.81
CA GLY A 98 19.13 -8.78 4.95
C GLY A 98 19.83 -7.68 4.16
N ARG A 99 19.24 -6.47 4.09
CA ARG A 99 19.81 -5.30 3.41
C ARG A 99 20.48 -4.30 4.34
N GLN A 100 20.44 -4.53 5.64
CA GLN A 100 21.14 -3.67 6.59
C GLN A 100 22.66 -3.82 6.43
N TYR A 101 23.37 -2.69 6.48
CA TYR A 101 24.82 -2.64 6.38
C TYR A 101 25.44 -2.90 7.76
N SER A 102 26.73 -3.21 7.80
CA SER A 102 27.45 -3.43 9.07
C SER A 102 27.46 -2.20 9.98
N ASN A 103 27.35 -1.00 9.41
CA ASN A 103 27.23 0.26 10.15
C ASN A 103 25.78 0.57 10.60
N GLY A 104 24.82 -0.33 10.34
CA GLY A 104 23.42 -0.19 10.69
C GLY A 104 22.56 0.59 9.68
N GLY A 105 23.17 1.20 8.66
CA GLY A 105 22.47 1.95 7.63
C GLY A 105 21.85 1.08 6.53
N PHE A 106 21.11 1.71 5.62
CA PHE A 106 20.42 1.05 4.52
C PHE A 106 20.73 1.71 3.18
N GLY A 107 20.81 0.89 2.12
CA GLY A 107 20.84 1.32 0.72
C GLY A 107 19.56 0.93 -0.01
N TYR A 108 19.53 1.09 -1.33
CA TYR A 108 18.32 0.90 -2.12
C TYR A 108 17.96 -0.56 -2.37
N TRP A 109 18.94 -1.45 -2.56
CA TRP A 109 18.68 -2.79 -3.06
C TRP A 109 19.40 -3.90 -2.33
N THR A 110 20.66 -3.69 -1.94
CA THR A 110 21.49 -4.73 -1.34
C THR A 110 22.43 -4.15 -0.30
N ASN A 111 22.98 -5.00 0.56
CA ASN A 111 24.10 -4.66 1.44
C ASN A 111 25.49 -4.99 0.88
N ARG A 112 25.56 -5.34 -0.41
CA ARG A 112 26.80 -5.84 -1.03
C ARG A 112 27.43 -4.87 -2.01
N ASN A 113 26.67 -3.94 -2.61
CA ASN A 113 27.10 -3.23 -3.81
C ASN A 113 26.83 -1.71 -3.87
N ASP A 114 26.31 -1.05 -2.82
CA ASP A 114 26.24 0.42 -2.82
C ASP A 114 27.33 1.01 -1.92
N SER A 115 27.97 2.08 -2.40
CA SER A 115 29.21 2.62 -1.83
C SER A 115 29.07 3.29 -0.46
N TYR A 116 27.85 3.45 0.05
CA TYR A 116 27.53 4.04 1.37
C TYR A 116 26.04 3.88 1.69
N ALA A 117 25.69 3.92 2.98
CA ALA A 117 24.30 3.97 3.41
C ALA A 117 23.67 5.30 2.96
N ASP A 118 22.47 5.23 2.39
CA ASP A 118 21.72 6.41 2.01
C ASP A 118 20.98 6.98 3.24
N PRO A 119 21.11 8.28 3.55
CA PRO A 119 20.46 8.87 4.73
C PRO A 119 18.94 8.77 4.68
N TYR A 120 18.32 8.98 3.52
CA TYR A 120 16.87 8.92 3.38
C TYR A 120 16.37 7.49 3.55
N MET A 121 16.99 6.51 2.90
CA MET A 121 16.68 5.09 3.10
C MET A 121 16.82 4.67 4.56
N SER A 122 17.91 5.10 5.20
CA SER A 122 18.18 4.73 6.59
C SER A 122 17.12 5.29 7.55
N VAL A 123 16.72 6.56 7.39
CA VAL A 123 15.67 7.17 8.20
C VAL A 123 14.30 6.54 7.93
N HIS A 124 13.98 6.29 6.65
CA HIS A 124 12.69 5.72 6.26
C HIS A 124 12.50 4.29 6.80
N VAL A 125 13.54 3.45 6.70
CA VAL A 125 13.52 2.11 7.30
C VAL A 125 13.48 2.17 8.82
N ALA A 126 14.25 3.06 9.46
CA ALA A 126 14.22 3.23 10.91
C ALA A 126 12.82 3.64 11.40
N HIS A 127 12.16 4.55 10.69
CA HIS A 127 10.77 4.94 10.97
C HIS A 127 9.82 3.76 10.84
N CYS A 128 9.92 2.99 9.75
CA CYS A 128 9.15 1.76 9.53
C CYS A 128 9.30 0.78 10.71
N LEU A 129 10.53 0.46 11.10
CA LEU A 129 10.81 -0.46 12.19
C LEU A 129 10.27 0.06 13.53
N ALA A 130 10.40 1.36 13.81
CA ALA A 130 9.87 1.96 15.02
C ALA A 130 8.33 1.86 15.08
N VAL A 131 7.63 2.09 13.98
CA VAL A 131 6.17 1.93 13.90
C VAL A 131 5.76 0.47 14.10
N LEU A 132 6.50 -0.47 13.53
CA LEU A 132 6.22 -1.91 13.67
C LEU A 132 6.39 -2.40 15.12
N VAL A 133 7.43 -1.95 15.83
CA VAL A 133 7.70 -2.36 17.23
C VAL A 133 6.70 -1.76 18.21
N ASN A 134 6.25 -0.52 17.96
CA ASN A 134 5.38 0.20 18.90
C ASN A 134 3.89 -0.16 18.79
N LYS A 135 3.49 -0.90 17.75
CA LYS A 135 2.10 -1.36 17.61
C LYS A 135 1.90 -2.63 18.45
N LYS A 136 1.24 -2.46 19.61
CA LYS A 136 0.63 -3.54 20.40
C LYS A 136 -0.76 -3.88 19.85
#